data_AF-A0A934KR89-F1
#
_entry.id   AF-A0A934KR89-F1
#
_cell.length_a   1.000
_cell.length_b   1.000
_cell.length_c   1.000
_cell.angle_alpha   90.00
_cell.angle_beta   90.00
_cell.angle_gamma   90.00
#
_symmetry.space_group_name_H-M   'P 1'
#
loop_
_entity.id
_entity.type
_entity.pdbx_description
1 polymer ?
#
loop_
_entity_poly.entity_id
_entity_poly.type
_entity_poly.pdbx_seq_one_letter_code
_entity_poly.pdbx_strand_id
1 'polypeptide(L)'
;MKHVIATFSLIGIAVSLSAAPAGNSADGILRGPFFSGTIMASDGRQLAAGKGIVVTVGPNKDHYLCYDTDTLRCAMGWSGDFLEFGKTQTNIEWPPPPRIKGGLGFETRLGPGWTSSEDFRDPRPDQQGPLPRTQAKYRGLHLHGDNVVLSYTAGDAGVLELPGHESIGGRGIFTRTLNIGAGGQTLRFIGAAGVVSGAGHDSTVKTESAKEFKLAIFGNGTNRLVIGVTGNTDMSKLSAQKRNQSVTNGSVVSMACELAFVAVPRSSPLNLKILIARVDTGAEVDAIRAALKSAKAPADLAPLTKGGPAQWPAVVTKGVSSIYAPMAALAIADLQLATGQHDAAIATFREFS
;
A
#
# COMPACT_ATOMS: atom_id res chain seq x y z
N MET A 1 -7.03 -8.01 55.31
CA MET A 1 -6.26 -8.42 54.13
C MET A 1 -7.11 -8.15 52.90
N LYS A 2 -6.63 -7.30 51.97
CA LYS A 2 -7.36 -6.93 50.75
C LYS A 2 -7.03 -7.95 49.66
N HIS A 3 -8.02 -8.68 49.16
CA HIS A 3 -7.83 -9.58 48.01
C HIS A 3 -7.95 -8.79 46.71
N VAL A 4 -6.86 -8.73 45.96
CA VAL A 4 -6.81 -8.18 44.61
C VAL A 4 -7.21 -9.31 43.66
N ILE A 5 -8.36 -9.16 42.99
CA ILE A 5 -8.78 -10.04 41.90
C ILE A 5 -8.11 -9.50 40.63
N ALA A 6 -7.10 -10.21 40.14
CA ALA A 6 -6.48 -9.95 38.85
C ALA A 6 -7.28 -10.67 37.75
N THR A 7 -8.06 -9.91 36.99
CA THR A 7 -8.76 -10.41 35.81
C THR A 7 -7.77 -10.54 34.67
N PHE A 8 -7.35 -11.78 34.35
CA PHE A 8 -6.59 -12.07 33.13
C PHE A 8 -7.56 -12.10 31.93
N SER A 9 -7.54 -11.06 31.11
CA SER A 9 -8.17 -11.10 29.78
C SER A 9 -7.36 -11.99 28.86
N LEU A 10 -7.93 -13.14 28.51
CA LEU A 10 -7.39 -14.09 27.55
C LEU A 10 -7.47 -13.49 26.13
N ILE A 11 -6.33 -13.20 25.50
CA ILE A 11 -6.26 -12.90 24.07
C ILE A 11 -6.51 -14.22 23.34
N GLY A 12 -7.69 -14.37 22.73
CA GLY A 12 -8.00 -15.50 21.87
C GLY A 12 -7.15 -15.44 20.60
N ILE A 13 -6.08 -16.24 20.55
CA ILE A 13 -5.36 -16.54 19.32
C ILE A 13 -6.18 -17.62 18.59
N ALA A 14 -6.91 -17.22 17.55
CA ALA A 14 -7.53 -18.17 16.65
C ALA A 14 -6.44 -18.85 15.83
N VAL A 15 -6.11 -20.10 16.15
CA VAL A 15 -5.31 -20.97 15.28
C VAL A 15 -6.26 -21.53 14.22
N SER A 16 -6.36 -20.86 13.08
CA SER A 16 -7.01 -21.40 11.90
C SER A 16 -6.06 -22.36 11.20
N LEU A 17 -6.38 -23.67 11.22
CA LEU A 17 -5.82 -24.64 10.27
C LEU A 17 -6.31 -24.23 8.87
N SER A 18 -5.48 -23.53 8.10
CA SER A 18 -5.81 -23.17 6.73
C SER A 18 -5.53 -24.37 5.82
N ALA A 19 -6.58 -24.90 5.19
CA ALA A 19 -6.43 -25.55 3.89
C ALA A 19 -5.72 -24.59 2.92
N ALA A 20 -4.97 -25.11 1.94
CA ALA A 20 -4.33 -24.27 0.93
C ALA A 20 -5.39 -23.31 0.33
N PRO A 21 -5.17 -21.98 0.32
CA PRO A 21 -6.19 -21.07 -0.19
C PRO A 21 -6.41 -21.36 -1.67
N ALA A 22 -7.67 -21.46 -2.09
CA ALA A 22 -8.01 -21.22 -3.48
C ALA A 22 -7.37 -19.88 -3.90
N GLY A 23 -6.81 -19.80 -5.10
CA GLY A 23 -6.07 -18.63 -5.55
C GLY A 23 -6.81 -17.33 -5.22
N ASN A 24 -6.07 -16.33 -4.71
CA ASN A 24 -6.63 -15.05 -4.25
C ASN A 24 -6.96 -14.08 -5.41
N SER A 25 -7.29 -14.61 -6.58
CA SER A 25 -7.54 -13.87 -7.80
C SER A 25 -8.44 -14.65 -8.76
N ALA A 26 -9.18 -13.94 -9.59
CA ALA A 26 -10.15 -14.49 -10.53
C ALA A 26 -9.56 -15.49 -11.56
N ASP A 27 -8.25 -15.48 -11.77
CA ASP A 27 -7.52 -16.43 -12.63
C ASP A 27 -7.08 -17.71 -11.91
N GLY A 28 -7.40 -17.87 -10.62
CA GLY A 28 -7.07 -19.06 -9.82
C GLY A 28 -5.61 -19.16 -9.38
N ILE A 29 -4.76 -18.19 -9.71
CA ILE A 29 -3.35 -18.18 -9.30
C ILE A 29 -3.25 -17.78 -7.83
N LEU A 30 -2.62 -18.60 -7.00
CA LEU A 30 -2.29 -18.22 -5.63
C LEU A 30 -1.15 -17.21 -5.64
N ARG A 31 -1.48 -15.92 -5.48
CA ARG A 31 -0.50 -14.84 -5.31
C ARG A 31 -0.18 -14.67 -3.84
N GLY A 32 1.08 -14.35 -3.56
CA GLY A 32 1.48 -13.91 -2.21
C GLY A 32 0.77 -12.61 -1.81
N PRO A 33 1.02 -12.11 -0.60
CA PRO A 33 0.36 -10.90 -0.10
C PRO A 33 0.79 -9.63 -0.84
N PHE A 34 1.76 -9.71 -1.75
CA PHE A 34 2.11 -8.61 -2.65
C PHE A 34 2.59 -9.07 -4.04
N PHE A 35 2.60 -8.14 -4.98
CA PHE A 35 3.22 -8.23 -6.30
C PHE A 35 4.14 -7.03 -6.54
N SER A 36 5.18 -7.20 -7.35
CA SER A 36 6.11 -6.12 -7.71
C SER A 36 6.23 -5.96 -9.22
N GLY A 37 6.17 -4.72 -9.72
CA GLY A 37 6.32 -4.42 -11.14
C GLY A 37 6.04 -2.95 -11.47
N THR A 38 6.10 -2.58 -12.73
CA THR A 38 5.58 -1.28 -13.19
C THR A 38 4.06 -1.37 -13.27
N ILE A 39 3.36 -0.61 -12.45
CA ILE A 39 1.90 -0.69 -12.32
C ILE A 39 1.28 0.57 -12.91
N MET A 40 0.49 0.42 -13.96
CA MET A 40 -0.23 1.53 -14.57
C MET A 40 -1.62 1.69 -13.94
N ALA A 41 -2.10 2.93 -13.86
CA ALA A 41 -3.52 3.20 -13.69
C ALA A 41 -4.32 2.70 -14.92
N SER A 42 -5.64 2.57 -14.76
CA SER A 42 -6.54 2.06 -15.81
C SER A 42 -6.60 2.94 -17.06
N ASP A 43 -6.32 4.24 -16.96
CA ASP A 43 -6.29 5.17 -18.09
C ASP A 43 -4.92 5.28 -18.79
N GLY A 44 -3.93 4.53 -18.30
CA GLY A 44 -2.72 4.13 -19.02
C GLY A 44 -1.68 5.20 -19.33
N ARG A 45 -1.87 6.49 -19.02
CA ARG A 45 -0.91 7.53 -19.44
C ARG A 45 -0.51 8.59 -18.42
N GLN A 46 -1.31 8.85 -17.38
CA GLN A 46 -1.00 9.99 -16.48
C GLN A 46 -0.42 9.56 -15.15
N LEU A 47 -0.69 8.33 -14.70
CA LEU A 47 -0.38 7.89 -13.35
C LEU A 47 0.08 6.43 -13.38
N ALA A 48 1.33 6.20 -12.97
CA ALA A 48 1.94 4.88 -12.86
C ALA A 48 2.85 4.80 -11.62
N ALA A 49 3.00 3.61 -11.05
CA ALA A 49 4.06 3.31 -10.11
C ALA A 49 5.20 2.62 -10.87
N GLY A 50 6.31 3.33 -11.09
CA GLY A 50 7.42 2.83 -11.91
C GLY A 50 8.09 1.60 -11.28
N LYS A 51 8.25 1.64 -9.95
CA LYS A 51 8.68 0.53 -9.11
C LYS A 51 7.59 0.21 -8.09
N GLY A 52 6.49 -0.34 -8.58
CA GLY A 52 5.30 -0.62 -7.81
C GLY A 52 5.44 -1.83 -6.91
N ILE A 53 5.01 -1.71 -5.65
CA ILE A 53 4.68 -2.82 -4.74
C ILE A 53 3.18 -2.77 -4.49
N VAL A 54 2.45 -3.73 -5.04
CA VAL A 54 1.01 -3.90 -4.82
C VAL A 54 0.78 -4.85 -3.67
N VAL A 55 0.18 -4.37 -2.59
CA VAL A 55 -0.15 -5.16 -1.41
C VAL A 55 -1.63 -5.50 -1.43
N THR A 56 -1.95 -6.78 -1.26
CA THR A 56 -3.32 -7.27 -1.07
C THR A 56 -3.74 -7.05 0.38
N VAL A 57 -4.88 -6.42 0.60
CA VAL A 57 -5.35 -6.02 1.93
C VAL A 57 -6.80 -6.45 2.17
N GLY A 58 -7.16 -6.58 3.44
CA GLY A 58 -8.51 -6.96 3.86
C GLY A 58 -8.75 -8.48 3.84
N PRO A 59 -9.77 -8.94 4.58
CA PRO A 59 -10.03 -10.37 4.77
C PRO A 59 -10.46 -11.08 3.48
N ASN A 60 -11.11 -10.36 2.56
CA ASN A 60 -11.62 -10.91 1.31
C ASN A 60 -10.58 -10.96 0.19
N LYS A 61 -9.39 -10.37 0.40
CA LYS A 61 -8.27 -10.32 -0.56
C LYS A 61 -8.62 -9.72 -1.94
N ASP A 62 -9.55 -8.76 -1.94
CA ASP A 62 -10.14 -8.07 -3.09
C ASP A 62 -9.88 -6.54 -3.07
N HIS A 63 -8.98 -6.08 -2.20
CA HIS A 63 -8.57 -4.69 -2.10
C HIS A 63 -7.04 -4.60 -2.17
N TYR A 64 -6.54 -3.55 -2.80
CA TYR A 64 -5.10 -3.43 -3.07
C TYR A 64 -4.60 -2.01 -2.89
N LEU A 65 -3.39 -1.89 -2.34
CA LEU A 65 -2.65 -0.64 -2.22
C LEU A 65 -1.32 -0.76 -2.96
N CYS A 66 -1.04 0.15 -3.89
CA CYS A 66 0.21 0.18 -4.64
C CYS A 66 1.11 1.32 -4.16
N TYR A 67 2.36 1.01 -3.87
CA TYR A 67 3.40 1.95 -3.48
C TYR A 67 4.44 2.05 -4.58
N ASP A 68 4.93 3.25 -4.87
CA ASP A 68 6.08 3.43 -5.75
C ASP A 68 7.35 3.53 -4.90
N THR A 69 8.26 2.57 -4.99
CA THR A 69 9.47 2.55 -4.15
C THR A 69 10.49 3.61 -4.55
N ASP A 70 10.41 4.13 -5.76
CA ASP A 70 11.33 5.18 -6.21
C ASP A 70 10.97 6.53 -5.59
N THR A 71 9.67 6.82 -5.43
CA THR A 71 9.18 8.08 -4.85
C THR A 71 8.61 7.96 -3.44
N LEU A 72 8.45 6.75 -2.92
CA LEU A 72 7.86 6.43 -1.61
C LEU A 72 6.46 7.04 -1.40
N ARG A 73 5.69 7.18 -2.48
CA ARG A 73 4.28 7.56 -2.44
C ARG A 73 3.39 6.32 -2.37
N CYS A 74 2.29 6.40 -1.64
CA CYS A 74 1.16 5.50 -1.85
C CYS A 74 0.47 5.94 -3.14
N ALA A 75 0.75 5.22 -4.22
CA ALA A 75 0.43 5.64 -5.58
C ALA A 75 -1.05 5.47 -5.89
N MET A 76 -1.64 4.32 -5.54
CA MET A 76 -3.01 3.96 -5.93
C MET A 76 -3.63 3.02 -4.91
N GLY A 77 -4.96 3.05 -4.80
CA GLY A 77 -5.75 2.03 -4.12
C GLY A 77 -7.00 1.68 -4.92
N TRP A 78 -7.31 0.39 -5.04
CA TRP A 78 -8.46 -0.10 -5.82
C TRP A 78 -9.06 -1.37 -5.22
N SER A 79 -10.27 -1.70 -5.67
CA SER A 79 -11.07 -2.84 -5.21
C SER A 79 -11.54 -3.72 -6.37
N GLY A 80 -11.90 -4.96 -6.09
CA GLY A 80 -12.37 -5.93 -7.08
C GLY A 80 -11.22 -6.69 -7.73
N ASP A 81 -11.16 -6.69 -9.05
CA ASP A 81 -10.13 -7.44 -9.78
C ASP A 81 -8.72 -6.88 -9.55
N PHE A 82 -7.74 -7.80 -9.42
CA PHE A 82 -6.35 -7.47 -9.09
C PHE A 82 -5.63 -6.63 -10.16
N LEU A 83 -5.00 -7.28 -11.13
CA LEU A 83 -4.21 -6.64 -12.18
C LEU A 83 -4.48 -7.36 -13.50
N GLU A 84 -4.52 -6.58 -14.58
CA GLU A 84 -4.47 -7.12 -15.93
C GLU A 84 -3.01 -7.18 -16.36
N PHE A 85 -2.47 -8.39 -16.49
CA PHE A 85 -1.09 -8.64 -16.91
C PHE A 85 -0.91 -8.61 -18.44
N GLY A 86 -1.98 -8.65 -19.23
CA GLY A 86 -1.87 -8.79 -20.68
C GLY A 86 -1.05 -10.03 -21.05
N LYS A 87 -0.13 -9.90 -22.00
CA LYS A 87 0.77 -11.00 -22.40
C LYS A 87 2.17 -10.88 -21.78
N THR A 88 2.40 -9.99 -20.79
CA THR A 88 3.77 -9.77 -20.29
C THR A 88 4.35 -10.90 -19.46
N GLN A 89 3.53 -11.82 -19.00
CA GLN A 89 4.01 -13.04 -18.37
C GLN A 89 4.65 -13.99 -19.39
N THR A 90 4.39 -13.81 -20.68
CA THR A 90 4.89 -14.69 -21.75
C THR A 90 5.75 -13.98 -22.80
N ASN A 91 5.54 -12.68 -23.04
CA ASN A 91 6.23 -11.88 -24.07
C ASN A 91 6.66 -10.51 -23.52
N ILE A 92 7.61 -9.84 -24.17
CA ILE A 92 7.88 -8.42 -23.92
C ILE A 92 6.82 -7.59 -24.68
N GLU A 93 6.07 -6.74 -23.98
CA GLU A 93 4.97 -5.94 -24.56
C GLU A 93 5.04 -4.47 -24.10
N TRP A 94 4.69 -3.53 -24.99
CA TRP A 94 4.70 -2.08 -24.72
C TRP A 94 3.35 -1.43 -25.10
N PRO A 95 2.78 -0.51 -24.30
CA PRO A 95 3.26 -0.05 -22.99
C PRO A 95 3.22 -1.13 -21.92
N PRO A 96 4.23 -1.22 -21.03
CA PRO A 96 4.38 -2.33 -20.10
C PRO A 96 3.17 -2.43 -19.16
N PRO A 97 2.36 -3.51 -19.21
CA PRO A 97 1.48 -3.90 -18.11
C PRO A 97 2.33 -4.42 -16.92
N PRO A 98 1.75 -4.64 -15.74
CA PRO A 98 0.33 -4.68 -15.42
C PRO A 98 -0.38 -3.34 -15.27
N ARG A 99 -1.69 -3.35 -15.54
CA ARG A 99 -2.59 -2.23 -15.23
C ARG A 99 -3.62 -2.65 -14.19
N ILE A 100 -4.15 -1.69 -13.45
CA ILE A 100 -5.30 -1.93 -12.58
C ILE A 100 -6.47 -2.45 -13.41
N LYS A 101 -7.07 -3.57 -12.97
CA LYS A 101 -8.29 -4.15 -13.58
C LYS A 101 -9.56 -3.78 -12.80
N GLY A 102 -9.44 -3.64 -11.48
CA GLY A 102 -10.54 -3.29 -10.59
C GLY A 102 -10.93 -1.81 -10.58
N GLY A 103 -11.87 -1.47 -9.69
CA GLY A 103 -12.38 -0.11 -9.51
C GLY A 103 -11.43 0.75 -8.69
N LEU A 104 -10.86 1.79 -9.31
CA LEU A 104 -9.96 2.75 -8.68
C LEU A 104 -10.68 3.52 -7.56
N GLY A 105 -10.17 3.40 -6.34
CA GLY A 105 -10.65 4.17 -5.18
C GLY A 105 -9.95 5.52 -5.09
N PHE A 106 -8.63 5.54 -5.21
CA PHE A 106 -7.85 6.77 -5.16
C PHE A 106 -6.53 6.63 -5.91
N GLU A 107 -5.95 7.78 -6.25
CA GLU A 107 -4.67 7.88 -6.94
C GLU A 107 -3.92 9.14 -6.52
N THR A 108 -2.62 8.99 -6.35
CA THR A 108 -1.69 10.08 -6.08
C THR A 108 -0.96 10.43 -7.35
N ARG A 109 -0.52 11.68 -7.49
CA ARG A 109 0.29 12.15 -8.61
C ARG A 109 1.71 11.60 -8.58
N LEU A 110 2.35 11.54 -9.75
CA LEU A 110 3.78 11.32 -9.83
C LEU A 110 4.53 12.42 -9.06
N GLY A 111 5.55 12.01 -8.31
CA GLY A 111 6.34 12.89 -7.47
C GLY A 111 6.62 12.26 -6.10
N PRO A 112 7.44 12.91 -5.27
CA PRO A 112 7.82 12.42 -3.96
C PRO A 112 6.61 12.22 -3.03
N GLY A 113 6.57 11.10 -2.31
CA GLY A 113 5.63 10.90 -1.19
C GLY A 113 6.09 11.56 0.09
N TRP A 114 7.38 11.90 0.20
CA TRP A 114 8.03 12.50 1.36
C TRP A 114 8.99 13.62 0.94
N THR A 115 9.10 14.66 1.75
CA THR A 115 10.03 15.79 1.57
C THR A 115 10.33 16.45 2.92
N SER A 116 11.51 17.05 3.09
CA SER A 116 11.81 17.95 4.22
C SER A 116 11.67 19.43 3.82
N SER A 117 11.59 19.72 2.52
CA SER A 117 11.35 21.05 1.96
C SER A 117 9.87 21.45 2.08
N GLU A 118 9.53 22.69 1.71
CA GLU A 118 8.15 23.18 1.73
C GLU A 118 7.28 22.66 0.58
N ASP A 119 7.91 22.25 -0.53
CA ASP A 119 7.22 21.68 -1.68
C ASP A 119 7.60 20.21 -1.94
N PHE A 120 6.74 19.55 -2.73
CA PHE A 120 6.92 18.18 -3.20
C PHE A 120 7.50 18.17 -4.62
N ARG A 121 8.40 19.11 -4.96
CA ARG A 121 9.08 19.06 -6.25
C ARG A 121 9.93 17.79 -6.33
N ASP A 122 9.83 17.09 -7.46
CA ASP A 122 10.66 15.92 -7.71
C ASP A 122 12.11 16.34 -7.96
N PRO A 123 13.07 15.98 -7.09
CA PRO A 123 14.47 16.39 -7.24
C PRO A 123 15.25 15.49 -8.19
N ARG A 124 14.66 14.39 -8.66
CA ARG A 124 15.38 13.36 -9.40
C ARG A 124 15.67 13.84 -10.83
N PRO A 125 16.90 13.62 -11.36
CA PRO A 125 17.20 13.84 -12.77
C PRO A 125 16.22 13.05 -13.64
N ASP A 126 15.58 13.71 -14.60
CA ASP A 126 14.59 13.15 -15.51
C ASP A 126 13.43 12.39 -14.82
N GLN A 127 13.20 12.62 -13.52
CA GLN A 127 12.21 11.92 -12.70
C GLN A 127 12.39 10.39 -12.63
N GLN A 128 13.63 9.91 -12.78
CA GLN A 128 13.95 8.47 -12.78
C GLN A 128 14.76 8.04 -11.55
N GLY A 129 14.57 6.77 -11.16
CA GLY A 129 15.30 6.14 -10.06
C GLY A 129 14.81 6.57 -8.66
N PRO A 130 15.48 6.12 -7.59
CA PRO A 130 15.05 6.42 -6.23
C PRO A 130 15.29 7.89 -5.87
N LEU A 131 14.49 8.42 -4.94
CA LEU A 131 14.72 9.72 -4.31
C LEU A 131 16.14 9.82 -3.70
N PRO A 132 16.70 11.04 -3.60
CA PRO A 132 17.92 11.27 -2.84
C PRO A 132 17.77 10.70 -1.42
N ARG A 133 18.78 9.95 -0.96
CA ARG A 133 18.72 9.23 0.33
C ARG A 133 18.52 10.16 1.53
N THR A 134 18.97 11.41 1.41
CA THR A 134 18.77 12.47 2.41
C THR A 134 17.31 12.91 2.51
N GLN A 135 16.52 12.75 1.45
CA GLN A 135 15.09 13.03 1.44
C GLN A 135 14.29 11.81 1.89
N ALA A 136 14.48 10.66 1.24
CA ALA A 136 13.81 9.42 1.63
C ALA A 136 14.50 8.21 0.97
N LYS A 137 14.42 7.03 1.59
CA LYS A 137 15.07 5.81 1.05
C LYS A 137 14.28 4.55 1.37
N TYR A 138 13.83 3.83 0.34
CA TYR A 138 13.29 2.48 0.49
C TYR A 138 14.34 1.51 1.06
N ARG A 139 13.98 0.74 2.08
CA ARG A 139 14.86 -0.25 2.73
C ARG A 139 14.42 -1.70 2.46
N GLY A 140 13.15 -1.92 2.13
CA GLY A 140 12.58 -3.23 1.87
C GLY A 140 11.19 -3.36 2.47
N LEU A 141 10.73 -4.61 2.62
CA LEU A 141 9.48 -4.93 3.28
C LEU A 141 9.67 -6.14 4.20
N HIS A 142 8.79 -6.27 5.19
CA HIS A 142 8.70 -7.42 6.08
C HIS A 142 7.38 -8.15 5.82
N LEU A 143 7.42 -9.48 5.86
CA LEU A 143 6.23 -10.33 5.74
C LEU A 143 5.92 -10.96 7.09
N HIS A 144 4.68 -10.79 7.55
CA HIS A 144 4.19 -11.39 8.78
C HIS A 144 2.75 -11.90 8.61
N GLY A 145 2.61 -13.18 8.27
CA GLY A 145 1.32 -13.72 7.82
C GLY A 145 0.90 -13.02 6.53
N ASP A 146 -0.34 -12.52 6.46
CA ASP A 146 -0.82 -11.71 5.33
C ASP A 146 -0.37 -10.24 5.38
N ASN A 147 0.31 -9.80 6.45
CA ASN A 147 0.77 -8.42 6.56
C ASN A 147 2.06 -8.18 5.77
N VAL A 148 2.07 -7.10 5.01
CA VAL A 148 3.25 -6.57 4.31
C VAL A 148 3.59 -5.22 4.91
N VAL A 149 4.67 -5.14 5.67
CA VAL A 149 5.12 -3.87 6.28
C VAL A 149 6.25 -3.29 5.44
N LEU A 150 6.02 -2.14 4.80
CA LEU A 150 7.06 -1.40 4.10
C LEU A 150 8.01 -0.76 5.11
N SER A 151 9.31 -0.79 4.83
CA SER A 151 10.37 -0.21 5.64
C SER A 151 11.19 0.77 4.80
N TYR A 152 11.29 2.02 5.26
CA TYR A 152 12.03 3.07 4.57
C TYR A 152 12.50 4.18 5.54
N THR A 153 13.19 5.19 5.02
CA THR A 153 13.46 6.44 5.74
C THR A 153 12.74 7.61 5.09
N ALA A 154 12.42 8.61 5.90
CA ALA A 154 12.08 9.95 5.48
C ALA A 154 12.94 10.94 6.27
N GLY A 155 13.80 11.68 5.59
CA GLY A 155 14.87 12.44 6.23
C GLY A 155 15.73 11.53 7.12
N ASP A 156 15.80 11.89 8.39
CA ASP A 156 16.51 11.17 9.46
C ASP A 156 15.62 10.17 10.23
N ALA A 157 14.31 10.15 9.99
CA ALA A 157 13.39 9.24 10.64
C ALA A 157 13.28 7.91 9.89
N GLY A 158 13.30 6.79 10.63
CA GLY A 158 12.85 5.50 10.11
C GLY A 158 11.33 5.44 10.05
N VAL A 159 10.78 4.81 9.01
CA VAL A 159 9.33 4.66 8.85
C VAL A 159 8.99 3.21 8.58
N LEU A 160 8.04 2.67 9.35
CA LEU A 160 7.31 1.45 9.02
C LEU A 160 5.91 1.84 8.56
N GLU A 161 5.45 1.26 7.45
CA GLU A 161 4.10 1.49 6.95
C GLU A 161 3.39 0.16 6.67
N LEU A 162 2.21 -0.02 7.28
CA LEU A 162 1.32 -1.16 7.06
C LEU A 162 0.10 -0.70 6.25
N PRO A 163 -0.02 -1.15 4.99
CA PRO A 163 -1.23 -1.02 4.19
C PRO A 163 -2.33 -1.90 4.78
N GLY A 164 -3.58 -1.44 4.75
CA GLY A 164 -4.70 -2.18 5.30
C GLY A 164 -6.04 -1.78 4.69
N HIS A 165 -7.09 -2.46 5.13
CA HIS A 165 -8.46 -2.20 4.72
C HIS A 165 -9.41 -2.47 5.89
N GLU A 166 -10.43 -1.62 6.04
CA GLU A 166 -11.47 -1.72 7.07
C GLU A 166 -12.86 -1.49 6.47
N SER A 167 -13.89 -2.03 7.09
CA SER A 167 -15.27 -1.70 6.76
C SER A 167 -15.84 -0.76 7.82
N ILE A 168 -16.24 0.44 7.42
CA ILE A 168 -16.80 1.46 8.31
C ILE A 168 -18.08 2.00 7.66
N GLY A 169 -19.19 1.99 8.40
CA GLY A 169 -20.47 2.48 7.88
C GLY A 169 -20.96 1.74 6.62
N GLY A 170 -20.61 0.46 6.47
CA GLY A 170 -20.94 -0.34 5.28
C GLY A 170 -20.07 -0.05 4.05
N ARG A 171 -19.02 0.77 4.17
CA ARG A 171 -18.07 1.07 3.08
C ARG A 171 -16.69 0.52 3.35
N GLY A 172 -16.03 0.08 2.27
CA GLY A 172 -14.62 -0.29 2.28
C GLY A 172 -13.74 0.96 2.37
N ILE A 173 -12.81 0.95 3.32
CA ILE A 173 -11.93 2.07 3.64
C ILE A 173 -10.49 1.56 3.53
N PHE A 174 -9.70 2.17 2.66
CA PHE A 174 -8.26 1.90 2.66
C PHE A 174 -7.63 2.55 3.88
N THR A 175 -6.71 1.84 4.52
CA THR A 175 -5.97 2.37 5.66
C THR A 175 -4.47 2.31 5.42
N ARG A 176 -3.75 3.29 5.93
CA ARG A 176 -2.29 3.27 6.05
C ARG A 176 -1.94 3.48 7.52
N THR A 177 -1.29 2.52 8.15
CA THR A 177 -0.74 2.70 9.50
C THR A 177 0.73 3.03 9.36
N LEU A 178 1.15 4.22 9.82
CA LEU A 178 2.52 4.69 9.77
C LEU A 178 3.10 4.72 11.18
N ASN A 179 4.30 4.20 11.37
CA ASN A 179 5.11 4.41 12.56
C ASN A 179 6.36 5.18 12.13
N ILE A 180 6.38 6.47 12.44
CA ILE A 180 7.45 7.39 12.09
C ILE A 180 8.34 7.52 13.33
N GLY A 181 9.61 7.16 13.22
CA GLY A 181 10.57 7.27 14.30
C GLY A 181 10.81 8.71 14.75
N ALA A 182 11.58 8.87 15.83
CA ALA A 182 12.11 10.18 16.22
C ALA A 182 12.99 10.76 15.10
N GLY A 183 13.06 12.09 15.01
CA GLY A 183 13.81 12.80 13.99
C GLY A 183 13.89 14.30 14.29
N GLY A 184 14.98 14.93 13.86
CA GLY A 184 15.28 16.35 14.05
C GLY A 184 14.77 17.26 12.92
N GLN A 185 14.25 16.67 11.84
CA GLN A 185 13.76 17.43 10.68
C GLN A 185 12.24 17.61 10.71
N THR A 186 11.77 18.73 10.13
CA THR A 186 10.36 18.83 9.73
C THR A 186 10.16 17.97 8.51
N LEU A 187 9.26 16.99 8.59
CA LEU A 187 8.91 16.10 7.49
C LEU A 187 7.55 16.44 6.94
N ARG A 188 7.41 16.43 5.63
CA ARG A 188 6.13 16.52 4.93
C ARG A 188 5.90 15.26 4.13
N PHE A 189 4.66 14.77 4.14
CA PHE A 189 4.31 13.57 3.40
C PHE A 189 2.91 13.61 2.84
N ILE A 190 2.71 12.92 1.72
CA ILE A 190 1.39 12.77 1.11
C ILE A 190 0.62 11.70 1.87
N GLY A 191 -0.48 12.13 2.51
CA GLY A 191 -1.39 11.23 3.20
C GLY A 191 -2.25 10.43 2.24
N ALA A 192 -2.89 11.14 1.31
CA ALA A 192 -3.60 10.57 0.18
C ALA A 192 -3.93 11.66 -0.83
N ALA A 193 -4.30 11.24 -2.03
CA ALA A 193 -4.82 12.11 -3.04
C ALA A 193 -5.87 11.39 -3.88
N GLY A 194 -6.65 12.16 -4.64
CA GLY A 194 -7.52 11.58 -5.65
C GLY A 194 -8.30 12.63 -6.43
N VAL A 195 -8.81 12.21 -7.58
CA VAL A 195 -9.60 13.02 -8.50
C VAL A 195 -11.08 12.76 -8.29
N VAL A 196 -11.90 13.79 -8.16
CA VAL A 196 -13.36 13.64 -8.15
C VAL A 196 -13.91 14.18 -9.47
N SER A 197 -14.52 13.32 -10.27
CA SER A 197 -15.14 13.73 -11.53
C SER A 197 -16.24 14.77 -11.28
N GLY A 198 -16.27 15.83 -12.09
CA GLY A 198 -17.20 16.94 -11.93
C GLY A 198 -16.85 17.95 -10.83
N ALA A 199 -15.73 17.77 -10.12
CA ALA A 199 -15.19 18.81 -9.25
C ALA A 199 -14.49 19.90 -10.08
N GLY A 200 -15.13 21.07 -10.21
CA GLY A 200 -14.57 22.25 -10.87
C GLY A 200 -13.42 22.91 -10.07
N HIS A 201 -12.77 23.92 -10.68
CA HIS A 201 -11.63 24.64 -10.10
C HIS A 201 -11.91 25.19 -8.69
N ASP A 202 -13.13 25.67 -8.45
CA ASP A 202 -13.55 26.27 -7.18
C ASP A 202 -14.06 25.24 -6.15
N SER A 203 -13.88 23.94 -6.40
CA SER A 203 -14.33 22.90 -5.48
C SER A 203 -13.61 23.02 -4.14
N THR A 204 -14.36 23.47 -3.13
CA THR A 204 -13.88 23.60 -1.76
C THR A 204 -13.61 22.21 -1.17
N VAL A 205 -12.52 22.08 -0.42
CA VAL A 205 -12.33 20.91 0.45
C VAL A 205 -12.80 21.35 1.81
N LYS A 206 -13.74 20.62 2.38
CA LYS A 206 -14.15 20.84 3.77
C LYS A 206 -13.14 20.14 4.65
N THR A 207 -12.56 20.87 5.59
CA THR A 207 -11.65 20.30 6.58
C THR A 207 -12.28 20.41 7.96
N GLU A 208 -12.07 19.36 8.74
CA GLU A 208 -12.44 19.30 10.15
C GLU A 208 -11.21 18.92 10.94
N SER A 209 -11.08 19.46 12.14
CA SER A 209 -9.97 19.18 13.02
C SER A 209 -10.47 19.09 14.45
N ALA A 210 -10.06 18.04 15.14
CA ALA A 210 -10.22 17.84 16.56
C ALA A 210 -8.87 17.42 17.15
N LYS A 211 -8.82 17.23 18.46
CA LYS A 211 -7.62 16.73 19.15
C LYS A 211 -7.29 15.30 18.70
N GLU A 212 -8.31 14.51 18.41
CA GLU A 212 -8.22 13.09 18.11
C GLU A 212 -8.00 12.81 16.61
N PHE A 213 -8.44 13.72 15.74
CA PHE A 213 -8.41 13.49 14.30
C PHE A 213 -8.34 14.76 13.44
N LYS A 214 -7.95 14.58 12.18
CA LYS A 214 -8.26 15.50 11.08
C LYS A 214 -9.00 14.79 9.97
N LEU A 215 -9.89 15.50 9.31
CA LEU A 215 -10.71 14.97 8.23
C LEU A 215 -10.74 15.99 7.09
N ALA A 216 -10.53 15.53 5.87
CA ALA A 216 -10.74 16.30 4.66
C ALA A 216 -11.80 15.59 3.80
N ILE A 217 -12.75 16.38 3.30
CA ILE A 217 -13.85 15.91 2.46
C ILE A 217 -13.79 16.72 1.17
N PHE A 218 -13.56 16.03 0.05
CA PHE A 218 -13.47 16.61 -1.27
C PHE A 218 -14.50 15.97 -2.20
N GLY A 219 -15.11 16.76 -3.09
CA GLY A 219 -16.13 16.27 -4.02
C GLY A 219 -17.51 16.87 -3.75
N ASN A 220 -18.55 16.16 -4.17
CA ASN A 220 -19.93 16.67 -4.20
C ASN A 220 -20.90 15.81 -3.36
N GLY A 221 -22.20 16.05 -3.53
CA GLY A 221 -23.28 15.38 -2.82
C GLY A 221 -23.30 13.84 -2.91
N THR A 222 -22.73 13.28 -3.98
CA THR A 222 -22.91 11.87 -4.39
C THR A 222 -21.60 11.18 -4.76
N ASN A 223 -20.47 11.88 -4.73
CA ASN A 223 -19.14 11.33 -4.94
C ASN A 223 -18.13 12.16 -4.15
N ARG A 224 -17.61 11.61 -3.07
CA ARG A 224 -16.63 12.26 -2.20
C ARG A 224 -15.40 11.39 -2.03
N LEU A 225 -14.24 12.03 -2.06
CA LEU A 225 -13.02 11.50 -1.48
C LEU A 225 -12.92 12.01 -0.03
N VAL A 226 -12.82 11.08 0.90
CA VAL A 226 -12.65 11.37 2.33
C VAL A 226 -11.27 10.88 2.76
N ILE A 227 -10.49 11.78 3.36
CA ILE A 227 -9.17 11.50 3.90
C ILE A 227 -9.17 11.85 5.38
N GLY A 228 -9.07 10.83 6.23
CA GLY A 228 -9.01 10.95 7.67
C GLY A 228 -7.62 10.64 8.20
N VAL A 229 -7.22 11.24 9.31
CA VAL A 229 -6.04 10.84 10.06
C VAL A 229 -6.29 10.91 11.56
N THR A 230 -5.79 9.92 12.29
CA THR A 230 -5.70 9.89 13.74
C THR A 230 -4.31 9.38 14.16
N GLY A 231 -3.93 9.55 15.42
CA GLY A 231 -2.59 9.19 15.88
C GLY A 231 -2.42 9.10 17.38
N ASN A 232 -1.20 8.76 17.79
CA ASN A 232 -0.78 8.74 19.20
C ASN A 232 -0.43 10.14 19.75
N THR A 233 -0.91 11.21 19.12
CA THR A 233 -0.61 12.59 19.49
C THR A 233 -1.82 13.48 19.29
N ASP A 234 -1.78 14.67 19.89
CA ASP A 234 -2.78 15.70 19.61
C ASP A 234 -2.67 16.10 18.14
N MET A 235 -3.72 15.80 17.37
CA MET A 235 -3.74 16.02 15.94
C MET A 235 -3.67 17.49 15.57
N SER A 236 -3.98 18.44 16.47
CA SER A 236 -3.73 19.86 16.23
C SER A 236 -2.25 20.18 15.97
N LYS A 237 -1.32 19.36 16.47
CA LYS A 237 0.13 19.48 16.26
C LYS A 237 0.60 18.99 14.90
N LEU A 238 -0.24 18.24 14.18
CA LEU A 238 0.01 17.84 12.80
C LEU A 238 -0.68 18.87 11.89
N SER A 239 0.06 19.62 11.09
CA SER A 239 -0.61 20.49 10.10
C SER A 239 -0.93 19.68 8.84
N ALA A 240 -1.98 20.10 8.14
CA ALA A 240 -2.38 19.48 6.88
C ALA A 240 -2.51 20.58 5.82
N GLN A 241 -1.96 20.34 4.63
CA GLN A 241 -2.02 21.25 3.51
C GLN A 241 -2.81 20.61 2.37
N LYS A 242 -3.89 21.28 1.96
CA LYS A 242 -4.61 20.96 0.74
C LYS A 242 -3.76 21.40 -0.45
N ARG A 243 -3.54 20.51 -1.39
CA ARG A 243 -2.91 20.78 -2.67
C ARG A 243 -3.90 20.44 -3.78
N ASN A 244 -4.43 21.48 -4.41
CA ASN A 244 -5.24 21.32 -5.61
C ASN A 244 -4.32 21.24 -6.83
N GLN A 245 -4.56 20.27 -7.71
CA GLN A 245 -3.81 20.18 -8.96
C GLN A 245 -4.73 19.92 -10.14
N SER A 246 -4.51 20.67 -11.22
CA SER A 246 -5.19 20.44 -12.50
C SER A 246 -4.73 19.15 -13.15
N VAL A 247 -5.69 18.27 -13.46
CA VAL A 247 -5.53 16.99 -14.16
C VAL A 247 -6.17 17.07 -15.51
N THR A 248 -5.36 16.98 -16.56
CA THR A 248 -5.81 17.12 -17.93
C THR A 248 -5.74 15.76 -18.60
N ASN A 249 -6.87 15.07 -18.75
CA ASN A 249 -6.93 13.86 -19.58
C ASN A 249 -7.59 14.22 -20.92
N GLY A 250 -6.77 14.53 -21.93
CA GLY A 250 -7.25 15.09 -23.20
C GLY A 250 -7.89 16.47 -22.99
N SER A 251 -9.16 16.64 -23.36
CA SER A 251 -9.92 17.89 -23.17
C SER A 251 -10.56 18.05 -21.79
N VAL A 252 -10.53 17.02 -20.94
CA VAL A 252 -11.16 17.06 -19.61
C VAL A 252 -10.15 17.53 -18.57
N VAL A 253 -10.44 18.68 -17.93
CA VAL A 253 -9.69 19.16 -16.75
C VAL A 253 -10.45 18.78 -15.49
N SER A 254 -9.89 17.88 -14.68
CA SER A 254 -10.40 17.50 -13.36
C SER A 254 -9.47 18.02 -12.26
N MET A 255 -10.00 18.28 -11.07
CA MET A 255 -9.18 18.65 -9.89
C MET A 255 -8.82 17.42 -9.07
N ALA A 256 -7.52 17.23 -8.83
CA ALA A 256 -7.04 16.34 -7.78
C ALA A 256 -6.98 17.12 -6.46
N CYS A 257 -7.52 16.53 -5.40
CA CYS A 257 -7.23 16.96 -4.03
C CYS A 257 -6.16 16.05 -3.45
N GLU A 258 -5.04 16.64 -3.06
CA GLU A 258 -3.98 15.97 -2.32
C GLU A 258 -3.92 16.56 -0.90
N LEU A 259 -3.94 15.69 0.11
CA LEU A 259 -3.76 16.08 1.50
C LEU A 259 -2.35 15.70 1.93
N ALA A 260 -1.51 16.71 2.09
CA ALA A 260 -0.18 16.55 2.66
C ALA A 260 -0.22 16.85 4.17
N PHE A 261 0.61 16.15 4.94
CA PHE A 261 0.77 16.36 6.38
C PHE A 261 2.17 16.86 6.69
N VAL A 262 2.29 17.70 7.72
CA VAL A 262 3.57 18.19 8.23
C VAL A 262 3.79 17.68 9.65
N ALA A 263 4.80 16.84 9.82
CA ALA A 263 5.30 16.39 11.10
C ALA A 263 6.52 17.23 11.49
N VAL A 264 6.39 18.02 12.56
CA VAL A 264 7.50 18.78 13.17
C VAL A 264 8.54 17.83 13.81
N PRO A 265 9.77 18.28 14.11
CA PRO A 265 10.77 17.48 14.82
C PRO A 265 10.26 16.87 16.13
N ARG A 266 10.65 15.63 16.43
CA ARG A 266 10.17 14.89 17.61
C ARG A 266 11.24 13.98 18.21
N SER A 267 11.26 13.89 19.53
CA SER A 267 12.08 12.94 20.29
C SER A 267 11.40 11.58 20.53
N SER A 268 10.11 11.45 20.22
CA SER A 268 9.34 10.22 20.37
C SER A 268 8.63 9.83 19.06
N PRO A 269 8.42 8.53 18.80
CA PRO A 269 7.74 8.08 17.59
C PRO A 269 6.33 8.64 17.42
N LEU A 270 5.98 8.96 16.18
CA LEU A 270 4.66 9.39 15.75
C LEU A 270 3.99 8.22 15.02
N ASN A 271 2.94 7.68 15.63
CA ASN A 271 2.14 6.62 15.03
C ASN A 271 0.84 7.21 14.51
N LEU A 272 0.57 7.03 13.22
CA LEU A 272 -0.59 7.57 12.52
C LEU A 272 -1.38 6.46 11.86
N LYS A 273 -2.69 6.65 11.75
CA LYS A 273 -3.55 5.87 10.87
C LYS A 273 -4.28 6.81 9.95
N ILE A 274 -4.10 6.61 8.65
CA ILE A 274 -4.74 7.37 7.58
C ILE A 274 -5.87 6.51 7.03
N LEU A 275 -7.06 7.08 6.89
CA LEU A 275 -8.23 6.47 6.26
C LEU A 275 -8.48 7.16 4.93
N ILE A 276 -8.72 6.39 3.86
CA ILE A 276 -8.97 6.90 2.51
C ILE A 276 -10.19 6.18 1.95
N ALA A 277 -11.22 6.93 1.59
CA ALA A 277 -12.48 6.35 1.16
C ALA A 277 -13.15 7.13 0.03
N ARG A 278 -13.83 6.41 -0.85
CA ARG A 278 -14.88 6.95 -1.71
C ARG A 278 -16.22 6.73 -1.04
N VAL A 279 -16.99 7.81 -0.89
CA VAL A 279 -18.31 7.77 -0.24
C VAL A 279 -19.33 8.60 -1.01
N ASP A 280 -20.58 8.17 -0.94
CA ASP A 280 -21.68 8.71 -1.72
C ASP A 280 -22.63 9.53 -0.85
N THR A 281 -22.67 9.27 0.47
CA THR A 281 -23.64 9.90 1.39
C THR A 281 -22.99 10.64 2.54
N GLY A 282 -23.73 11.58 3.15
CA GLY A 282 -23.32 12.25 4.38
C GLY A 282 -23.20 11.29 5.57
N ALA A 283 -24.08 10.29 5.66
CA ALA A 283 -24.06 9.29 6.73
C ALA A 283 -22.77 8.45 6.73
N GLU A 284 -22.22 8.14 5.55
CA GLU A 284 -20.93 7.44 5.42
C GLU A 284 -19.76 8.33 5.90
N VAL A 285 -19.80 9.63 5.59
CA VAL A 285 -18.83 10.60 6.14
C VAL A 285 -18.94 10.65 7.66
N ASP A 286 -20.15 10.68 8.20
CA ASP A 286 -20.41 10.72 9.65
C ASP A 286 -19.89 9.45 10.34
N ALA A 287 -20.03 8.28 9.71
CA ALA A 287 -19.48 7.03 10.20
C ALA A 287 -17.95 7.04 10.23
N ILE A 288 -17.29 7.55 9.18
CA ILE A 288 -15.82 7.71 9.17
C ILE A 288 -15.37 8.69 10.27
N ARG A 289 -16.07 9.83 10.43
CA ARG A 289 -15.78 10.79 11.48
C ARG A 289 -15.91 10.18 12.87
N ALA A 290 -16.98 9.43 13.11
CA ALA A 290 -17.20 8.73 14.38
C ALA A 290 -16.08 7.72 14.64
N ALA A 291 -15.70 6.93 13.64
CA ALA A 291 -14.61 5.97 13.74
C ALA A 291 -13.26 6.62 14.08
N LEU A 292 -12.94 7.77 13.45
CA LEU A 292 -11.74 8.55 13.77
C LEU A 292 -11.77 9.11 15.20
N LYS A 293 -12.92 9.60 15.65
CA LYS A 293 -13.08 10.15 17.01
C LYS A 293 -12.94 9.08 18.10
N SER A 294 -13.38 7.86 17.83
CA SER A 294 -13.27 6.72 18.76
C SER A 294 -12.05 5.83 18.49
N ALA A 295 -11.15 6.21 17.59
CA ALA A 295 -10.03 5.38 17.19
C ALA A 295 -9.09 5.16 18.37
N LYS A 296 -8.67 3.91 18.57
CA LYS A 296 -7.54 3.60 19.45
C LYS A 296 -6.26 4.13 18.82
N ALA A 297 -5.25 4.38 19.65
CA ALA A 297 -3.92 4.73 19.17
C ALA A 297 -3.45 3.71 18.12
N PRO A 298 -2.86 4.14 16.99
CA PRO A 298 -2.41 3.21 15.97
C PRO A 298 -1.34 2.26 16.51
N ALA A 299 -1.38 1.01 16.04
CA ALA A 299 -0.52 -0.06 16.54
C ALA A 299 0.97 0.22 16.32
N ASP A 300 1.80 -0.32 17.21
CA ASP A 300 3.24 -0.48 16.99
C ASP A 300 3.47 -1.62 15.97
N LEU A 301 4.17 -1.32 14.89
CA LEU A 301 4.45 -2.23 13.79
C LEU A 301 5.76 -3.01 14.00
N ALA A 302 6.57 -2.67 15.00
CA ALA A 302 7.83 -3.37 15.28
C ALA A 302 7.66 -4.90 15.42
N PRO A 303 6.61 -5.45 16.07
CA PRO A 303 6.40 -6.90 16.14
C PRO A 303 6.25 -7.59 14.78
N LEU A 304 5.71 -6.87 13.78
CA LEU A 304 5.49 -7.37 12.42
C LEU A 304 6.75 -7.33 11.54
N THR A 305 7.87 -6.81 12.05
CA THR A 305 9.16 -6.82 11.34
C THR A 305 9.88 -8.17 11.41
N LYS A 306 9.43 -9.04 12.32
CA LYS A 306 9.89 -10.43 12.41
C LYS A 306 9.14 -11.28 11.38
N GLY A 307 9.87 -12.14 10.67
CA GLY A 307 9.26 -13.08 9.72
C GLY A 307 8.14 -13.86 10.40
N GLY A 308 6.96 -13.85 9.77
CA GLY A 308 5.81 -14.64 10.22
C GLY A 308 5.95 -16.13 9.90
N PRO A 309 4.87 -16.91 10.10
CA PRO A 309 4.80 -18.29 9.65
C PRO A 309 5.13 -18.43 8.15
N ALA A 310 5.71 -19.57 7.76
CA ALA A 310 5.98 -19.87 6.36
C ALA A 310 4.68 -19.85 5.54
N GLN A 311 4.68 -19.07 4.44
CA GLN A 311 3.53 -18.97 3.55
C GLN A 311 3.46 -20.10 2.52
N TRP A 312 4.61 -20.67 2.17
CA TRP A 312 4.74 -21.67 1.13
C TRP A 312 5.28 -22.97 1.73
N PRO A 313 4.78 -24.14 1.29
CA PRO A 313 5.42 -25.39 1.62
C PRO A 313 6.85 -25.40 1.07
N ALA A 314 7.75 -26.13 1.74
CA ALA A 314 9.09 -26.31 1.24
C ALA A 314 9.05 -26.99 -0.13
N VAL A 315 9.65 -26.35 -1.13
CA VAL A 315 9.80 -26.95 -2.46
C VAL A 315 10.99 -27.90 -2.40
N VAL A 316 10.73 -29.19 -2.59
CA VAL A 316 11.79 -30.20 -2.69
C VAL A 316 12.10 -30.42 -4.17
N THR A 317 13.26 -29.97 -4.62
CA THR A 317 13.77 -30.30 -5.95
C THR A 317 14.65 -31.54 -5.88
N LYS A 318 14.40 -32.52 -6.75
CA LYS A 318 15.30 -33.68 -6.94
C LYS A 318 16.01 -33.51 -8.28
N GLY A 319 17.32 -33.27 -8.24
CA GLY A 319 18.14 -33.31 -9.45
C GLY A 319 18.21 -34.73 -10.01
N VAL A 320 18.02 -34.88 -11.32
CA VAL A 320 18.27 -36.14 -12.03
C VAL A 320 19.56 -35.96 -12.83
N SER A 321 20.56 -36.79 -12.57
CA SER A 321 21.79 -36.80 -13.36
C SER A 321 21.56 -37.59 -14.64
N SER A 322 21.71 -36.92 -15.79
CA SER A 322 21.83 -37.61 -17.08
C SER A 322 23.14 -38.40 -17.11
N ILE A 323 23.06 -39.69 -17.45
CA ILE A 323 24.21 -40.62 -17.52
C ILE A 323 25.02 -40.43 -18.81
N TYR A 324 24.69 -39.43 -19.63
CA TYR A 324 25.36 -39.14 -20.90
C TYR A 324 25.78 -37.68 -20.97
N ALA A 325 27.01 -37.40 -20.51
CA ALA A 325 27.99 -36.45 -21.09
C ALA A 325 29.05 -36.06 -20.03
N PRO A 326 30.35 -36.30 -20.26
CA PRO A 326 31.39 -35.67 -19.46
C PRO A 326 31.53 -34.21 -19.93
N MET A 327 31.49 -33.27 -19.00
CA MET A 327 31.63 -31.80 -19.15
C MET A 327 30.34 -31.05 -19.47
N ALA A 328 29.79 -30.34 -18.48
CA ALA A 328 29.40 -28.91 -18.53
C ALA A 328 28.34 -28.57 -17.45
N ALA A 329 28.23 -27.27 -17.16
CA ALA A 329 27.56 -26.62 -16.03
C ALA A 329 26.13 -27.11 -15.70
N LEU A 330 25.82 -27.11 -14.39
CA LEU A 330 24.47 -27.27 -13.86
C LEU A 330 23.75 -25.91 -13.91
N ALA A 331 22.71 -25.78 -14.74
CA ALA A 331 21.77 -24.65 -14.68
C ALA A 331 20.34 -25.17 -14.55
N ILE A 332 19.58 -24.62 -13.61
CA ILE A 332 18.13 -24.90 -13.45
C ILE A 332 17.39 -23.91 -14.34
N ALA A 333 16.76 -24.39 -15.41
CA ALA A 333 16.05 -23.54 -16.37
C ALA A 333 14.56 -23.36 -16.03
N ASP A 334 13.90 -24.37 -15.45
CA ASP A 334 12.47 -24.31 -15.11
C ASP A 334 12.17 -25.03 -13.79
N LEU A 335 11.37 -24.38 -12.93
CA LEU A 335 10.84 -24.92 -11.69
C LEU A 335 9.32 -25.06 -11.81
N GLN A 336 8.82 -26.26 -12.10
CA GLN A 336 7.39 -26.56 -12.01
C GLN A 336 7.02 -26.92 -10.57
N LEU A 337 6.19 -26.10 -9.93
CA LEU A 337 5.59 -26.40 -8.64
C LEU A 337 4.47 -27.44 -8.84
N ALA A 338 4.52 -28.52 -8.08
CA ALA A 338 3.50 -29.56 -8.13
C ALA A 338 2.14 -29.06 -7.65
N THR A 339 1.08 -29.27 -8.44
CA THR A 339 -0.29 -28.84 -8.14
C THR A 339 -1.16 -29.93 -7.50
N GLY A 340 -0.57 -30.95 -6.86
CA GLY A 340 -1.31 -32.04 -6.22
C GLY A 340 -0.52 -32.84 -5.20
N GLN A 341 -1.22 -33.54 -4.29
CA GLN A 341 -0.65 -34.27 -3.14
C GLN A 341 0.24 -35.49 -3.51
N HIS A 342 0.46 -35.79 -4.78
CA HIS A 342 1.28 -36.93 -5.20
C HIS A 342 2.28 -36.69 -6.33
N ASP A 343 2.42 -35.47 -6.84
CA ASP A 343 3.38 -35.19 -7.91
C ASP A 343 4.65 -34.54 -7.37
N ALA A 344 5.81 -35.14 -7.65
CA ALA A 344 7.09 -34.49 -7.40
C ALA A 344 7.30 -33.37 -8.42
N ALA A 345 7.89 -32.24 -8.00
CA ALA A 345 8.30 -31.19 -8.92
C ALA A 345 9.28 -31.77 -9.97
N ILE A 346 8.91 -31.74 -11.24
CA ILE A 346 9.75 -32.19 -12.36
C ILE A 346 10.46 -30.98 -12.94
N ALA A 347 11.78 -30.94 -12.85
CA ALA A 347 12.60 -30.02 -13.63
C ALA A 347 12.91 -30.70 -14.97
N THR A 348 12.49 -30.07 -16.08
CA THR A 348 12.81 -30.56 -17.43
C THR A 348 14.00 -29.77 -17.97
N PHE A 349 15.06 -30.46 -18.38
CA PHE A 349 16.24 -29.83 -18.96
C PHE A 349 16.10 -29.74 -20.48
N ARG A 350 16.32 -28.56 -21.08
CA ARG A 350 16.50 -28.39 -22.53
C ARG A 350 17.94 -27.93 -22.79
N GLU A 351 18.64 -28.66 -23.65
CA GLU A 351 19.88 -28.17 -24.24
C GLU A 351 19.55 -27.08 -25.27
N PHE A 352 20.25 -25.96 -25.19
CA PHE A 352 20.36 -25.01 -26.28
C PHE A 352 21.65 -25.33 -27.03
N SER A 353 21.53 -25.77 -28.28
CA SER A 353 22.62 -25.93 -29.24
C SER A 353 23.01 -24.60 -29.86
#